data_AF-A0A7V3VV05-F1
#
_entry.id   AF-A0A7V3VV05-F1
#
_cell.length_a   1.000
_cell.length_b   1.000
_cell.length_c   1.000
_cell.angle_alpha   90.00
_cell.angle_beta   90.00
_cell.angle_gamma   90.00
#
_symmetry.space_group_name_H-M   'P 1'
#
loop_
_entity.id
_entity.type
_entity.pdbx_description
1 polymer ?
#
loop_
_entity_poly.entity_id
_entity_poly.type
_entity_poly.pdbx_seq_one_letter_code
_entity_poly.pdbx_strand_id
1 'polypeptide(L)'
;MNKRELMNIIKNEESLGKISINEPVGKDIVAKIKAIENYRKIMWIGLLKRLSIPALSLIVAIFAILFYPFNRGEKILIVYPYNGEGRVELVGSFNNWNEKIPLILDEKKGVWKAELILKQKGVYEYQFIIDNVIYTAGDSAYKIKDRNGNEKAILSI
;
A
#
# COMPACT_ATOMS: atom_id res chain seq x y z
N MET A 1 44.18 -8.40 16.06
CA MET A 1 44.30 -9.03 17.39
C MET A 1 43.01 -8.81 18.17
N ASN A 2 42.28 -9.88 18.48
CA ASN A 2 40.99 -9.87 19.17
C ASN A 2 41.19 -9.82 20.70
N LYS A 3 40.21 -9.32 21.47
CA LYS A 3 40.22 -9.24 22.95
C LYS A 3 40.63 -10.56 23.60
N ARG A 4 40.15 -11.69 23.05
CA ARG A 4 40.50 -13.03 23.55
C ARG A 4 41.99 -13.33 23.40
N GLU A 5 42.58 -12.96 22.26
CA GLU A 5 44.01 -13.16 22.00
C GLU A 5 44.86 -12.28 22.93
N LEU A 6 44.51 -11.01 23.08
CA LEU A 6 45.23 -10.08 23.96
C LEU A 6 45.17 -10.53 25.43
N MET A 7 43.99 -10.95 25.90
CA MET A 7 43.85 -11.47 27.27
C MET A 7 44.59 -12.80 27.47
N ASN A 8 44.69 -13.64 26.45
CA ASN A 8 45.45 -14.88 26.51
C ASN A 8 46.96 -14.60 26.57
N ILE A 9 47.46 -13.63 25.79
CA ILE A 9 48.86 -13.18 25.85
C ILE A 9 49.18 -12.64 27.24
N ILE A 10 48.33 -11.77 27.79
CA ILE A 10 48.52 -11.20 29.13
C ILE A 10 48.55 -12.29 30.22
N LYS A 11 47.64 -13.26 30.17
CA LYS A 11 47.64 -14.39 31.12
C LYS A 11 48.86 -15.28 31.00
N ASN A 12 49.35 -15.50 29.78
CA ASN A 12 50.55 -16.28 29.52
C ASN A 12 51.80 -15.60 30.09
N GLU A 13 51.96 -14.30 29.86
CA GLU A 13 53.09 -13.53 30.40
C GLU A 13 53.05 -13.43 31.94
N GLU A 14 51.86 -13.37 32.56
CA GLU A 14 51.70 -13.44 34.02
C GLU A 14 52.13 -14.81 34.57
N SER A 15 51.76 -15.91 33.89
CA SER A 15 52.16 -17.27 34.31
C SER A 15 53.67 -17.52 34.22
N LEU A 16 54.37 -16.78 33.36
CA LEU A 16 55.82 -16.82 33.21
C LEU A 16 56.54 -15.90 34.23
N GLY A 17 55.79 -15.20 35.10
CA GLY A 17 56.34 -14.28 36.11
C GLY A 17 56.95 -13.00 35.52
N LYS A 18 56.75 -12.74 34.22
CA LYS A 18 57.32 -11.59 33.52
C LYS A 18 56.54 -10.29 33.78
N ILE A 19 55.27 -10.43 34.15
CA ILE A 19 54.37 -9.33 34.56
C ILE A 19 53.52 -9.77 35.76
N SER A 20 53.10 -8.83 36.61
CA SER A 20 52.16 -9.08 37.72
C SER A 20 50.94 -8.18 37.59
N ILE A 21 49.77 -8.77 37.31
CA ILE A 21 48.53 -7.99 37.08
C ILE A 21 47.93 -7.53 38.42
N ASN A 22 48.32 -8.17 39.53
CA ASN A 22 47.82 -7.86 40.87
C ASN A 22 48.46 -6.62 41.50
N GLU A 23 49.56 -6.12 40.93
CA GLU A 23 50.17 -4.85 41.31
C GLU A 23 49.27 -3.66 40.92
N PRO A 24 49.31 -2.55 41.68
CA PRO A 24 48.46 -1.38 41.44
C PRO A 24 48.51 -0.87 40.00
N VAL A 25 49.70 -0.87 39.38
CA VAL A 25 49.92 -0.42 38.00
C VAL A 25 49.25 -1.38 36.99
N GLY A 26 49.36 -2.69 37.21
CA GLY A 26 48.72 -3.70 36.36
C GLY A 26 47.19 -3.59 36.36
N LYS A 27 46.59 -3.34 37.53
CA LYS A 27 45.14 -3.12 37.66
C LYS A 27 44.66 -1.87 36.92
N ASP A 28 45.41 -0.77 36.99
CA ASP A 28 45.09 0.49 36.30
C ASP A 28 45.14 0.34 34.77
N ILE A 29 46.15 -0.35 34.24
CA ILE A 29 46.27 -0.62 32.79
C ILE A 29 45.08 -1.45 32.31
N VAL A 30 44.72 -2.53 33.02
CA VAL A 30 43.57 -3.38 32.66
C VAL A 30 42.25 -2.61 32.74
N ALA A 31 42.09 -1.72 33.73
CA ALA A 31 40.91 -0.87 33.86
C ALA A 31 40.78 0.12 32.68
N LYS A 32 41.87 0.77 32.28
CA LYS A 32 41.91 1.68 31.12
C LYS A 32 41.58 0.96 29.81
N ILE A 33 42.11 -0.25 29.59
CA ILE A 33 41.78 -1.06 28.40
C ILE A 33 40.29 -1.41 28.39
N LYS A 34 39.72 -1.86 29.51
CA LYS A 34 38.29 -2.15 29.63
C LYS A 34 37.43 -0.90 29.36
N ALA A 35 37.85 0.27 29.84
CA ALA A 35 37.16 1.52 29.61
C ALA A 35 37.15 1.93 28.14
N ILE A 36 38.29 1.81 27.44
CA ILE A 36 38.41 2.08 26.00
C ILE A 36 37.54 1.11 25.19
N GLU A 37 37.54 -0.17 25.54
CA GLU A 37 36.68 -1.17 24.89
C GLU A 37 35.19 -0.86 25.08
N ASN A 38 34.79 -0.49 26.30
CA ASN A 38 33.42 -0.14 26.62
C ASN A 38 32.99 1.13 25.86
N TYR A 39 33.85 2.15 25.83
CA TYR A 39 33.64 3.37 25.06
C TYR A 39 33.49 3.08 23.55
N ARG A 40 34.37 2.25 23.00
CA ARG A 40 34.28 1.80 21.59
C ARG A 40 32.95 1.08 21.34
N LYS A 41 32.53 0.17 22.22
CA LYS A 41 31.25 -0.55 22.09
C LYS A 41 30.05 0.40 22.11
N ILE A 42 30.03 1.35 23.04
CA ILE A 42 28.96 2.36 23.16
C ILE A 42 28.95 3.27 21.92
N MET A 43 30.12 3.71 21.45
CA MET A 43 30.26 4.53 20.25
C MET A 43 29.73 3.81 19.01
N TRP A 44 30.10 2.55 18.78
CA TRP A 44 29.61 1.77 17.64
C TRP A 44 28.10 1.52 17.68
N ILE A 45 27.52 1.28 18.87
CA ILE A 45 26.07 1.17 19.04
C ILE A 45 25.38 2.51 18.71
N GLY A 46 25.96 3.64 19.13
CA GLY A 46 25.44 4.97 18.81
C GLY A 46 25.51 5.29 17.30
N LEU A 47 26.60 4.91 16.64
CA LEU A 47 26.79 5.10 15.20
C LEU A 47 25.83 4.24 14.37
N LEU A 48 25.64 2.97 14.75
CA LEU A 48 24.71 2.05 14.10
C LEU A 48 23.25 2.50 14.24
N LYS A 49 22.83 2.96 15.43
CA LYS A 49 21.48 3.48 15.66
C LYS A 49 21.16 4.72 14.81
N ARG A 50 22.15 5.57 14.53
CA ARG A 50 21.99 6.77 13.69
C ARG A 50 21.84 6.44 12.20
N LEU A 51 22.48 5.37 11.74
CA LEU A 51 22.38 4.91 10.35
C LEU A 51 21.13 4.05 10.11
N SER A 52 20.66 3.31 11.12
CA SER A 52 19.55 2.37 10.96
C SER A 52 18.17 3.03 10.95
N ILE A 53 17.93 4.07 11.78
CA ILE A 53 16.60 4.69 11.91
C ILE A 53 16.15 5.44 10.65
N PRO A 54 16.95 6.35 10.05
CA PRO A 54 16.52 7.07 8.84
C PRO A 54 16.42 6.14 7.62
N ALA A 55 17.32 5.17 7.49
CA ALA A 55 17.27 4.17 6.42
C ALA A 55 16.02 3.29 6.52
N LEU A 56 15.66 2.84 7.72
CA LEU A 56 14.43 2.06 7.94
C LEU A 56 13.18 2.91 7.66
N SER A 57 13.17 4.19 8.06
CA SER A 57 12.09 5.12 7.76
C SER A 57 11.91 5.32 6.26
N LEU A 58 13.03 5.46 5.51
CA LEU A 58 13.00 5.57 4.06
C LEU A 58 12.46 4.29 3.41
N ILE A 59 12.88 3.11 3.90
CA ILE A 59 12.40 1.81 3.41
C ILE A 59 10.89 1.66 3.67
N VAL A 60 10.40 2.03 4.86
CA VAL A 60 8.97 2.00 5.18
C VAL A 60 8.20 2.99 4.31
N ALA A 61 8.73 4.18 4.06
CA ALA A 61 8.11 5.16 3.17
C ALA A 61 8.08 4.68 1.70
N ILE A 62 9.17 4.09 1.21
CA ILE A 62 9.23 3.48 -0.13
C ILE A 62 8.27 2.30 -0.23
N PHE A 63 8.23 1.44 0.79
CA PHE A 63 7.28 0.32 0.85
C PHE A 63 5.84 0.84 0.88
N ALA A 64 5.54 1.87 1.67
CA ALA A 64 4.24 2.53 1.65
C ALA A 64 3.93 3.10 0.27
N ILE A 65 4.86 3.76 -0.42
CA ILE A 65 4.62 4.28 -1.78
C ILE A 65 4.39 3.14 -2.79
N LEU A 66 5.19 2.06 -2.71
CA LEU A 66 5.11 0.92 -3.64
C LEU A 66 3.89 0.03 -3.39
N PHE A 67 3.41 -0.05 -2.15
CA PHE A 67 2.30 -0.92 -1.74
C PHE A 67 1.04 -0.15 -1.33
N TYR A 68 1.02 1.18 -1.36
CA TYR A 68 -0.23 1.93 -1.26
C TYR A 68 -1.08 1.54 -2.47
N PRO A 69 -2.30 1.01 -2.26
CA PRO A 69 -3.20 0.76 -3.37
C PRO A 69 -3.61 2.12 -3.93
N PHE A 70 -2.90 2.56 -4.96
CA PHE A 70 -3.24 3.74 -5.73
C PHE A 70 -4.43 3.43 -6.62
N ASN A 71 -5.57 3.19 -5.97
CA ASN A 71 -6.84 2.91 -6.62
C ASN A 71 -7.42 4.23 -7.15
N ARG A 72 -6.77 4.81 -8.16
CA ARG A 72 -7.43 5.79 -9.02
C ARG A 72 -8.36 5.01 -9.94
N GLY A 73 -9.56 4.71 -9.44
CA GLY A 73 -10.60 4.11 -10.26
C GLY A 73 -10.85 4.96 -11.51
N GLU A 74 -11.21 4.32 -12.60
CA GLU A 74 -11.48 5.00 -13.86
C GLU A 74 -12.85 5.68 -13.80
N LYS A 75 -12.89 6.97 -14.12
CA LYS A 75 -14.13 7.75 -14.13
C LYS A 75 -14.81 7.59 -15.48
N ILE A 76 -16.03 7.07 -15.47
CA ILE A 76 -16.83 6.83 -16.67
C ILE A 76 -18.14 7.59 -16.59
N LEU A 77 -18.49 8.26 -17.69
CA LEU A 77 -19.76 8.95 -17.83
C LEU A 77 -20.74 8.04 -18.57
N ILE A 78 -21.83 7.68 -17.90
CA ILE A 78 -22.97 6.98 -18.49
C ILE A 78 -24.00 8.03 -18.89
N VAL A 79 -24.50 7.94 -20.12
CA VAL A 79 -25.48 8.87 -20.69
C VAL A 79 -26.67 8.08 -21.23
N TYR A 80 -27.88 8.62 -21.05
CA TYR A 80 -29.11 8.09 -21.60
C TYR A 80 -29.94 9.27 -22.18
N PRO A 81 -30.49 9.19 -23.41
CA PRO A 81 -31.25 10.27 -24.01
C PRO A 81 -32.56 10.54 -23.26
N TYR A 82 -32.95 11.81 -23.13
CA TYR A 82 -34.23 12.17 -22.51
C TYR A 82 -35.37 12.11 -23.54
N ASN A 83 -36.37 11.28 -23.26
CA ASN A 83 -37.59 11.13 -24.07
C ASN A 83 -38.88 11.38 -23.26
N GLY A 84 -38.77 12.08 -22.12
CA GLY A 84 -39.92 12.41 -21.26
C GLY A 84 -40.07 11.54 -20.01
N GLU A 85 -39.07 10.72 -19.71
CA GLU A 85 -39.07 9.85 -18.53
C GLU A 85 -39.01 10.67 -17.23
N GLY A 86 -39.70 10.22 -16.17
CA GLY A 86 -39.71 10.93 -14.88
C GLY A 86 -38.48 10.64 -14.00
N ARG A 87 -37.92 9.44 -14.14
CA ARG A 87 -36.75 8.97 -13.37
C ARG A 87 -35.96 7.94 -14.16
N VAL A 88 -34.64 8.11 -14.16
CA VAL A 88 -33.71 7.13 -14.70
C VAL A 88 -32.68 6.75 -13.63
N GLU A 89 -32.52 5.45 -13.39
CA GLU A 89 -31.53 4.88 -12.48
C GLU A 89 -30.69 3.82 -13.21
N LEU A 90 -29.54 3.49 -12.64
CA LEU A 90 -28.58 2.52 -13.17
C LEU A 90 -28.26 1.46 -12.11
N VAL A 91 -28.21 0.19 -12.54
CA VAL A 91 -27.74 -0.95 -11.72
C VAL A 91 -26.75 -1.77 -12.54
N GLY A 92 -25.79 -2.44 -11.89
CA GLY A 92 -24.84 -3.25 -12.63
C GLY A 92 -23.91 -4.11 -11.78
N SER A 93 -23.05 -4.88 -12.44
CA SER A 93 -22.12 -5.79 -11.77
C SER A 93 -21.04 -5.07 -10.97
N PHE A 94 -20.77 -3.79 -11.27
CA PHE A 94 -19.77 -2.97 -10.56
C PHE A 94 -20.08 -2.76 -9.06
N ASN A 95 -21.33 -2.95 -8.65
CA ASN A 95 -21.76 -2.91 -7.25
C ASN A 95 -22.57 -4.16 -6.87
N ASN A 96 -22.31 -5.29 -7.55
CA ASN A 96 -23.03 -6.56 -7.35
C ASN A 96 -24.57 -6.43 -7.49
N TRP A 97 -25.05 -5.52 -8.33
CA TRP A 97 -26.49 -5.29 -8.55
C TRP A 97 -27.27 -4.85 -7.29
N ASN A 98 -26.59 -4.37 -6.25
CA ASN A 98 -27.21 -4.08 -4.96
C ASN A 98 -27.76 -2.65 -4.84
N GLU A 99 -27.09 -1.66 -5.41
CA GLU A 99 -27.47 -0.25 -5.29
C GLU A 99 -27.93 0.31 -6.63
N LYS A 100 -29.02 1.09 -6.59
CA LYS A 100 -29.50 1.88 -7.72
C LYS A 100 -28.82 3.23 -7.70
N ILE A 101 -28.23 3.62 -8.82
CA ILE A 101 -27.56 4.91 -8.99
C ILE A 101 -28.49 5.82 -9.80
N PRO A 102 -29.08 6.87 -9.21
CA PRO A 102 -29.92 7.81 -9.95
C PRO A 102 -29.09 8.60 -10.95
N LEU A 103 -29.62 8.79 -12.16
CA LEU A 103 -29.05 9.70 -13.15
C LEU A 103 -29.62 11.11 -12.93
N ILE A 104 -28.82 12.11 -13.30
CA ILE A 104 -29.18 13.53 -13.24
C ILE A 104 -29.57 13.99 -14.64
N LEU A 105 -30.73 14.65 -14.78
CA LEU A 105 -31.15 15.23 -16.05
C LEU A 105 -30.34 16.50 -16.35
N ASP A 106 -29.72 16.55 -17.53
CA ASP A 106 -29.14 17.73 -18.14
C ASP A 106 -30.13 18.27 -19.19
N GLU A 107 -31.08 19.09 -18.75
CA GLU A 107 -32.17 19.60 -19.59
C GLU A 107 -31.67 20.34 -20.85
N LYS A 108 -30.54 21.02 -20.75
CA LYS A 108 -29.94 21.77 -21.87
C LYS A 108 -29.45 20.84 -22.98
N LYS A 109 -29.00 19.65 -22.62
CA LYS A 109 -28.47 18.65 -23.54
C LYS A 109 -29.50 17.58 -23.91
N GLY A 110 -30.63 17.54 -23.22
CA GLY A 110 -31.66 16.51 -23.40
C GLY A 110 -31.15 15.12 -23.05
N VAL A 111 -30.33 14.99 -21.99
CA VAL A 111 -29.79 13.69 -21.58
C VAL A 111 -29.76 13.52 -20.07
N TRP A 112 -29.95 12.29 -19.62
CA TRP A 112 -29.65 11.81 -18.29
C TRP A 112 -28.18 11.41 -18.18
N LYS A 113 -27.52 11.71 -17.06
CA LYS A 113 -26.10 11.38 -16.84
C LYS A 113 -25.81 10.83 -15.45
N ALA A 114 -24.86 9.88 -15.37
CA ALA A 114 -24.26 9.42 -14.12
C ALA A 114 -22.75 9.26 -14.29
N GLU A 115 -21.99 9.63 -13.25
CA GLU A 115 -20.55 9.41 -13.20
C GLU A 115 -20.25 8.21 -12.32
N LEU A 116 -19.55 7.20 -12.87
CA LEU A 116 -19.12 6.01 -12.16
C LEU A 116 -17.61 6.04 -11.96
N ILE A 117 -17.15 5.56 -10.81
CA ILE A 117 -15.73 5.33 -10.53
C ILE A 117 -15.52 3.83 -10.42
N LEU A 118 -14.90 3.23 -11.44
CA LEU A 118 -14.67 1.79 -11.50
C LEU A 118 -13.27 1.47 -11.00
N LYS A 119 -13.22 0.72 -9.89
CA LYS A 119 -11.97 0.43 -9.17
C LYS A 119 -11.04 -0.52 -9.92
N GLN A 120 -11.56 -1.31 -10.86
CA GLN A 120 -10.82 -2.32 -11.59
C GLN A 120 -11.13 -2.21 -13.08
N LYS A 121 -10.16 -2.58 -13.91
CA LYS A 121 -10.39 -2.80 -15.34
C LYS A 121 -11.11 -4.13 -15.54
N GLY A 122 -11.93 -4.21 -16.57
CA GLY A 122 -12.73 -5.41 -16.82
C GLY A 122 -14.04 -5.12 -17.52
N VAL A 123 -14.86 -6.16 -17.55
CA VAL A 123 -16.16 -6.16 -18.21
C VAL A 123 -17.25 -6.03 -17.15
N TYR A 124 -18.04 -4.97 -17.27
CA TYR A 124 -19.17 -4.69 -16.39
C TYR A 124 -20.48 -4.81 -17.16
N GLU A 125 -21.44 -5.48 -16.55
CA GLU A 125 -22.81 -5.56 -17.03
C GLU A 125 -23.64 -4.49 -16.34
N TYR A 126 -24.58 -3.87 -17.05
CA TYR A 126 -25.49 -2.90 -16.45
C TYR A 126 -26.87 -2.88 -17.13
N GLN A 127 -27.85 -2.31 -16.40
CA GLN A 127 -29.22 -2.07 -16.84
C GLN A 127 -29.71 -0.71 -16.36
N PHE A 128 -30.62 -0.10 -17.14
CA PHE A 128 -31.34 1.10 -16.71
C PHE A 128 -32.65 0.71 -16.03
N ILE A 129 -33.07 1.50 -15.06
CA ILE A 129 -34.40 1.43 -14.48
C ILE A 129 -35.07 2.77 -14.77
N ILE A 130 -36.11 2.73 -15.58
CA ILE A 130 -36.84 3.92 -16.01
C ILE A 130 -38.23 3.84 -15.40
N ASP A 131 -38.60 4.83 -14.61
CA ASP A 131 -39.90 4.91 -13.94
C ASP A 131 -40.29 3.58 -13.24
N ASN A 132 -39.31 2.99 -12.55
CA ASN A 132 -39.37 1.71 -11.83
C ASN A 132 -39.49 0.44 -12.69
N VAL A 133 -39.40 0.55 -14.00
CA VAL A 133 -39.38 -0.60 -14.92
C VAL A 133 -37.94 -0.85 -15.37
N ILE A 134 -37.51 -2.11 -15.39
CA ILE A 134 -36.18 -2.47 -15.89
C ILE A 134 -36.19 -2.36 -17.41
N TYR A 135 -35.40 -1.43 -17.92
CA TYR A 135 -35.15 -1.29 -19.34
C TYR A 135 -33.75 -1.78 -19.63
N THR A 136 -33.65 -2.73 -20.55
CA THR A 136 -32.35 -3.05 -21.10
C THR A 136 -32.21 -2.53 -22.50
N ALA A 137 -31.05 -1.92 -22.70
CA ALA A 137 -30.45 -1.56 -23.96
C ALA A 137 -30.92 -0.23 -24.54
N GLY A 138 -30.46 0.86 -23.91
CA GLY A 138 -30.19 2.10 -24.64
C GLY A 138 -29.15 1.90 -25.76
N ASP A 139 -28.58 2.98 -26.27
CA ASP A 139 -27.66 3.00 -27.43
C ASP A 139 -26.25 2.41 -27.17
N SER A 140 -26.09 1.51 -26.20
CA SER A 140 -24.81 0.83 -26.01
C SER A 140 -24.47 -0.04 -27.23
N ALA A 141 -23.26 0.13 -27.75
CA ALA A 141 -22.75 -0.61 -28.90
C ALA A 141 -22.56 -2.12 -28.62
N TYR A 142 -22.56 -2.55 -27.36
CA TYR A 142 -22.34 -3.94 -26.96
C TYR A 142 -23.44 -4.44 -26.02
N LYS A 143 -24.15 -5.50 -26.43
CA LYS A 143 -25.30 -6.10 -25.74
C LYS A 143 -25.13 -7.62 -25.67
N ILE A 144 -25.49 -8.24 -24.55
CA ILE A 144 -25.57 -9.70 -24.37
C ILE A 144 -26.95 -10.10 -23.87
N LYS A 145 -27.38 -11.32 -24.18
CA LYS A 145 -28.60 -11.92 -23.62
C LYS A 145 -28.20 -12.95 -22.56
N ASP A 146 -28.87 -12.93 -21.42
CA ASP A 146 -28.74 -13.98 -20.40
C ASP A 146 -29.47 -15.26 -20.84
N ARG A 147 -29.32 -16.34 -20.05
CA ARG A 147 -29.97 -17.63 -20.31
C ARG A 147 -31.51 -17.56 -20.33
N ASN A 148 -32.08 -16.51 -19.74
CA ASN A 148 -33.51 -16.27 -19.66
C ASN A 148 -33.99 -15.29 -20.77
N GLY A 149 -33.09 -14.85 -21.65
CA GLY A 149 -33.38 -13.95 -22.75
C GLY A 149 -33.37 -12.46 -22.39
N ASN A 150 -33.03 -12.08 -21.15
CA ASN A 150 -32.92 -10.67 -20.77
C ASN A 150 -31.66 -10.08 -21.38
N GLU A 151 -31.79 -8.94 -22.02
CA GLU A 151 -30.64 -8.20 -22.52
C GLU A 151 -29.88 -7.56 -21.35
N LYS A 152 -28.57 -7.32 -21.53
CA LYS A 152 -27.68 -6.54 -20.67
C LYS A 152 -26.71 -5.74 -21.53
N ALA A 153 -26.45 -4.49 -21.17
CA ALA A 153 -25.43 -3.68 -21.84
C ALA A 153 -24.05 -3.99 -21.23
N ILE A 154 -23.02 -4.02 -22.08
CA ILE A 154 -21.64 -4.25 -21.68
C ILE A 154 -20.88 -2.93 -21.67
N LEU A 155 -20.13 -2.72 -20.60
CA LEU A 155 -19.08 -1.72 -20.47
C LEU A 155 -17.73 -2.44 -20.32
N SER A 156 -16.83 -2.25 -21.28
CA SER A 156 -15.48 -2.85 -21.26
C SER A 156 -14.43 -1.75 -21.16
N ILE A 157 -13.48 -1.92 -20.23
CA ILE A 157 -12.46 -0.92 -19.85
C ILE A 157 -11.11 -1.60 -19.62
#